data_AF-A0A0Q1AFT7-F1
#
_entry.id   AF-A0A0Q1AFT7-F1
#
_cell.length_a   1.000
_cell.length_b   1.000
_cell.length_c   1.000
_cell.angle_alpha   90.00
_cell.angle_beta   90.00
_cell.angle_gamma   90.00
#
_symmetry.space_group_name_H-M   'P 1'
#
loop_
_entity.id
_entity.type
_entity.pdbx_description
1 polymer ?
#
loop_
_entity_poly.entity_id
_entity_poly.type
_entity_poly.pdbx_seq_one_letter_code
_entity_poly.pdbx_strand_id
1 'polypeptide(L)'
;VFSSLSWAGYLNYWDGPDEKEQPSAYIIFLTQESDRNSTYIDVGIYAQSILLGAAEMQLGGCMFGSVAEEKLKSKLKIPPDYNIPLIIALGYPDETIVLEDTRDDIKYWRDDNEVHHVPKRLLHDLIFVPEV
;
A
#
# COMPACT_ATOMS: atom_id res chain seq x y z
N VAL A 1 3.81 -5.35 -13.61
CA VAL A 1 3.94 -4.36 -12.52
C VAL A 1 4.55 -5.02 -11.30
N PHE A 2 4.00 -6.15 -10.84
CA PHE A 2 4.50 -6.99 -9.73
C PHE A 2 6.02 -6.97 -9.48
N SER A 3 6.83 -7.36 -10.47
CA SER A 3 8.30 -7.46 -10.32
C SER A 3 9.05 -6.12 -10.21
N SER A 4 8.34 -4.99 -10.22
CA SER A 4 8.87 -3.65 -9.94
C SER A 4 8.44 -3.14 -8.56
N LEU A 5 7.77 -3.95 -7.74
CA LEU A 5 7.30 -3.59 -6.40
C LEU A 5 8.09 -4.35 -5.33
N SER A 6 8.25 -3.74 -4.15
CA SER A 6 8.76 -4.42 -2.96
C SER A 6 7.61 -4.82 -2.05
N TRP A 7 7.55 -6.09 -1.64
CA TRP A 7 6.42 -6.67 -0.92
C TRP A 7 6.74 -6.83 0.56
N ALA A 8 5.74 -6.52 1.40
CA ALA A 8 5.73 -6.73 2.85
C ALA A 8 7.08 -6.53 3.58
N GLY A 9 7.61 -5.30 3.59
CA GLY A 9 8.95 -4.98 4.09
C GLY A 9 9.29 -5.29 5.56
N TYR A 10 8.34 -5.77 6.39
CA TYR A 10 8.63 -6.30 7.74
C TYR A 10 8.64 -7.84 7.79
N LEU A 11 8.12 -8.51 6.76
CA LEU A 11 8.15 -9.97 6.64
C LEU A 11 9.42 -10.41 5.90
N ASN A 12 10.59 -10.17 6.52
CA ASN A 12 11.90 -10.43 5.89
C ASN A 12 12.19 -11.91 5.58
N TYR A 13 11.36 -12.81 6.09
CA TYR A 13 11.43 -14.27 5.89
C TYR A 13 10.50 -14.75 4.77
N TRP A 14 9.70 -13.87 4.18
CA TRP A 14 8.71 -14.21 3.16
C TRP A 14 9.16 -13.72 1.78
N ASP A 15 9.17 -14.62 0.81
CA ASP A 15 9.61 -14.32 -0.57
C ASP A 15 8.55 -13.58 -1.41
N GLY A 16 7.40 -13.28 -0.82
CA GLY A 16 6.25 -12.67 -1.49
C GLY A 16 5.15 -13.70 -1.83
N PRO A 17 4.03 -13.22 -2.40
CA PRO A 17 2.87 -14.07 -2.67
C PRO A 17 3.16 -15.07 -3.79
N ASP A 18 2.52 -16.23 -3.70
CA ASP A 18 2.56 -17.23 -4.75
C ASP A 18 1.98 -16.67 -6.06
N GLU A 19 2.37 -17.23 -7.21
CA GLU A 19 1.96 -16.72 -8.53
C GLU A 19 0.43 -16.58 -8.68
N LYS A 20 -0.33 -17.49 -8.03
CA LYS A 20 -1.80 -17.48 -8.04
C LYS A 20 -2.42 -16.43 -7.13
N GLU A 21 -1.69 -16.00 -6.11
CA GLU A 21 -2.09 -14.99 -5.13
C GLU A 21 -1.69 -13.57 -5.57
N GLN A 22 -0.94 -13.46 -6.68
CA GLN A 22 -0.53 -12.15 -7.18
C GLN A 22 -1.75 -11.33 -7.61
N PRO A 23 -1.74 -10.01 -7.33
CA PRO A 23 -2.85 -9.14 -7.71
C PRO A 23 -3.09 -9.16 -9.22
N SER A 24 -4.37 -9.27 -9.59
CA SER A 24 -4.81 -9.37 -10.98
C SER A 24 -4.82 -8.01 -11.69
N ALA A 25 -4.83 -6.90 -10.94
CA ALA A 25 -4.88 -5.56 -11.50
C ALA A 25 -3.98 -4.57 -10.73
N TYR A 26 -3.59 -3.49 -11.42
CA TYR A 26 -2.80 -2.40 -10.86
C TYR A 26 -3.32 -1.06 -11.38
N ILE A 27 -3.42 -0.07 -10.50
CA ILE A 27 -3.66 1.34 -10.85
C ILE A 27 -2.36 2.09 -10.56
N ILE A 28 -1.80 2.74 -11.58
CA ILE A 28 -0.55 3.50 -11.48
C ILE A 28 -0.90 4.98 -11.55
N PHE A 29 -0.63 5.72 -10.48
CA PHE A 29 -0.77 7.18 -10.51
C PHE A 29 0.42 7.77 -11.26
N LEU A 30 0.14 8.74 -12.15
CA LEU A 30 1.13 9.42 -12.96
C LEU A 30 0.97 10.92 -12.79
N THR A 31 2.08 11.63 -12.59
CA THR A 31 2.09 13.08 -12.35
C THR A 31 3.23 13.73 -13.10
N GLN A 32 3.04 14.94 -13.64
CA GLN A 32 4.09 15.72 -14.30
C GLN A 32 4.60 16.88 -13.41
N GLU A 33 4.00 17.07 -12.23
CA GLU A 33 4.21 18.26 -11.40
C GLU A 33 5.50 18.25 -10.58
N SER A 34 6.01 19.46 -10.33
CA SER A 34 7.19 19.75 -9.52
C SER A 34 6.88 19.97 -8.03
N ASP A 35 5.64 20.32 -7.66
CA ASP A 35 5.24 20.43 -6.25
C ASP A 35 4.81 19.07 -5.72
N ARG A 36 5.80 18.35 -5.20
CA ARG A 36 5.61 17.01 -4.67
C ARG A 36 4.60 16.99 -3.52
N ASN A 37 4.55 18.01 -2.67
CA ASN A 37 3.83 17.92 -1.40
C ASN A 37 2.31 17.95 -1.58
N SER A 38 1.78 18.90 -2.36
CA SER A 38 0.34 18.94 -2.70
C SER A 38 -0.07 17.68 -3.46
N THR A 39 0.77 17.26 -4.42
CA THR A 39 0.53 16.07 -5.24
C THR A 39 0.35 14.80 -4.40
N TYR A 40 1.21 14.56 -3.39
CA TYR A 40 1.08 13.37 -2.55
C TYR A 40 -0.18 13.37 -1.68
N ILE A 41 -0.68 14.54 -1.27
CA ILE A 41 -1.94 14.66 -0.52
C ILE A 41 -3.10 14.22 -1.42
N ASP A 42 -3.19 14.79 -2.63
CA ASP A 42 -4.24 14.46 -3.58
C ASP A 42 -4.20 12.98 -3.97
N VAL A 43 -3.01 12.44 -4.26
CA VAL A 43 -2.81 11.01 -4.56
C VAL A 43 -3.29 10.15 -3.40
N GLY A 44 -3.00 10.52 -2.15
CA GLY A 44 -3.49 9.81 -0.97
C GLY A 44 -5.02 9.80 -0.87
N ILE A 45 -5.67 10.94 -1.14
CA ILE A 45 -7.13 11.07 -1.14
C ILE A 45 -7.76 10.18 -2.23
N TYR A 46 -7.23 10.23 -3.46
CA TYR A 46 -7.70 9.37 -4.54
C TYR A 46 -7.49 7.89 -4.20
N ALA A 47 -6.32 7.53 -3.69
CA ALA A 47 -5.98 6.15 -3.41
C ALA A 47 -6.86 5.55 -2.31
N GLN A 48 -7.10 6.30 -1.24
CA GLN A 48 -8.00 5.86 -0.17
C GLN A 48 -9.43 5.69 -0.68
N SER A 49 -9.92 6.63 -1.48
CA SER A 49 -11.27 6.55 -2.06
C SER A 49 -11.44 5.33 -2.95
N ILE A 50 -10.44 5.03 -3.79
CA ILE A 50 -10.42 3.83 -4.64
C ILE A 50 -10.42 2.56 -3.81
N LEU A 51 -9.61 2.47 -2.76
CA LEU A 51 -9.56 1.27 -1.90
C LEU A 51 -10.84 1.07 -1.10
N LEU A 52 -11.51 2.14 -0.67
CA LEU A 52 -12.83 2.03 -0.04
C LEU A 52 -13.88 1.48 -1.02
N GLY A 53 -13.86 1.94 -2.29
CA GLY A 53 -14.72 1.37 -3.33
C GLY A 53 -14.37 -0.09 -3.65
N ALA A 54 -13.09 -0.45 -3.68
CA ALA A 54 -12.66 -1.84 -3.85
C ALA A 54 -13.21 -2.72 -2.70
N ALA A 55 -13.09 -2.26 -1.46
CA ALA A 55 -13.62 -2.96 -0.29
C ALA A 55 -15.15 -3.15 -0.36
N GLU A 56 -15.89 -2.13 -0.80
CA GLU A 56 -17.34 -2.22 -1.04
C GLU A 56 -17.68 -3.33 -2.07
N MET A 57 -16.82 -3.49 -3.08
CA MET A 57 -16.93 -4.52 -4.10
C MET A 57 -16.36 -5.88 -3.68
N GLN A 58 -15.99 -6.06 -2.40
CA GLN A 58 -15.34 -7.28 -1.87
C GLN A 58 -13.99 -7.58 -2.54
N LEU A 59 -13.31 -6.56 -3.04
CA LEU A 59 -11.94 -6.63 -3.52
C LEU A 59 -10.99 -6.15 -2.42
N GLY A 60 -9.77 -6.68 -2.46
CA GLY A 60 -8.64 -6.22 -1.66
C GLY A 60 -7.74 -5.30 -2.48
N GLY A 61 -6.92 -4.53 -1.78
CA GLY A 61 -5.85 -3.78 -2.43
C GLY A 61 -4.77 -3.30 -1.48
N CYS A 62 -3.62 -2.97 -2.07
CA CYS A 62 -2.45 -2.52 -1.35
C CYS A 62 -1.80 -1.33 -2.06
N MET A 63 -1.46 -0.28 -1.30
CA MET A 63 -0.76 0.90 -1.80
C MET A 63 0.76 0.69 -1.74
N PHE A 64 1.45 0.92 -2.85
CA PHE A 64 2.89 0.81 -2.97
C PHE A 64 3.52 2.17 -3.20
N GLY A 65 4.31 2.63 -2.23
CA GLY A 65 5.30 3.71 -2.42
C GLY A 65 6.68 3.17 -2.80
N SER A 66 6.99 1.90 -2.49
CA SER A 66 8.27 1.27 -2.83
C SER A 66 8.21 0.66 -4.23
N VAL A 67 8.68 1.42 -5.22
CA VAL A 67 8.62 1.04 -6.64
C VAL A 67 9.99 1.23 -7.29
N ALA A 68 10.43 0.22 -8.05
CA ALA A 68 11.53 0.37 -9.00
C ALA A 68 11.06 1.19 -10.21
N GLU A 69 10.97 2.51 -10.01
CA GLU A 69 10.28 3.45 -10.89
C GLU A 69 10.80 3.40 -12.33
N GLU A 70 12.11 3.55 -12.54
CA GLU A 70 12.73 3.54 -13.88
C GLU A 70 12.50 2.21 -14.62
N LYS A 71 12.58 1.08 -13.89
CA LYS A 71 12.29 -0.24 -14.45
C LYS A 71 10.83 -0.32 -14.93
N LEU A 72 9.91 0.20 -14.12
CA LEU A 72 8.49 0.18 -14.45
C LEU A 72 8.15 1.12 -15.62
N LYS A 73 8.71 2.34 -15.62
CA LYS A 73 8.57 3.30 -16.70
C LYS A 73 9.05 2.74 -18.03
N SER A 74 10.26 2.15 -18.05
CA SER A 74 10.81 1.50 -19.23
C SER A 74 9.90 0.37 -19.74
N LYS A 75 9.43 -0.50 -18.84
CA LYS A 75 8.56 -1.63 -19.20
C LYS A 75 7.22 -1.19 -19.80
N LEU A 76 6.62 -0.13 -19.26
CA LEU A 76 5.31 0.37 -19.69
C LEU A 76 5.41 1.52 -20.70
N LYS A 77 6.64 1.92 -21.08
CA LYS A 77 6.91 3.05 -21.97
C LYS A 77 6.27 4.36 -21.45
N ILE A 78 6.31 4.57 -20.14
CA ILE A 78 5.87 5.81 -19.51
C ILE A 78 6.90 6.90 -19.84
N PRO A 79 6.48 8.09 -20.29
CA PRO A 79 7.41 9.17 -20.60
C PRO A 79 8.26 9.60 -19.38
N PRO A 80 9.52 10.00 -19.59
CA PRO A 80 10.46 10.26 -18.50
C PRO A 80 10.10 11.48 -17.64
N ASP A 81 9.26 12.38 -18.14
CA ASP A 81 8.76 13.57 -17.44
C ASP A 81 7.62 13.27 -16.45
N TYR A 82 7.11 12.04 -16.43
CA TYR A 82 6.13 11.61 -15.43
C TYR A 82 6.82 10.98 -14.22
N ASN A 83 6.25 11.18 -13.03
CA ASN A 83 6.60 10.51 -11.79
C ASN A 83 5.51 9.49 -11.41
N ILE A 84 5.90 8.42 -10.69
CA ILE A 84 4.98 7.43 -10.12
C ILE A 84 4.94 7.59 -8.59
N PRO A 85 4.07 8.47 -8.05
CA PRO A 85 4.00 8.71 -6.60
C PRO A 85 3.44 7.52 -5.82
N LEU A 86 2.55 6.73 -6.43
CA LEU A 86 1.89 5.60 -5.77
C LEU A 86 1.38 4.60 -6.81
N ILE A 87 1.29 3.34 -6.43
CA ILE A 87 0.60 2.28 -7.18
C ILE A 87 -0.39 1.59 -6.25
N ILE A 88 -1.58 1.25 -6.74
CA ILE A 88 -2.50 0.36 -6.04
C ILE A 88 -2.49 -0.98 -6.75
N ALA A 89 -2.20 -2.05 -6.02
CA ALA A 89 -2.49 -3.41 -6.47
C ALA A 89 -3.91 -3.79 -6.04
N LEU A 90 -4.64 -4.50 -6.90
CA LEU A 90 -6.02 -4.94 -6.67
C LEU A 90 -6.19 -6.43 -7.01
N GLY A 91 -7.02 -7.12 -6.22
CA GLY A 91 -7.35 -8.53 -6.42
C GLY A 91 -8.47 -8.99 -5.49
N TYR A 92 -8.84 -10.26 -5.59
CA TYR A 92 -9.70 -10.87 -4.58
C TYR A 92 -8.84 -11.22 -3.36
N PRO A 93 -9.27 -10.85 -2.13
CA PRO A 93 -8.51 -11.19 -0.93
C PRO A 93 -8.43 -12.71 -0.72
N ASP A 94 -7.26 -13.20 -0.35
CA ASP A 94 -7.01 -14.60 0.03
C ASP A 94 -6.24 -14.69 1.37
N GLU A 95 -6.24 -13.61 2.15
CA GLU A 95 -5.60 -13.57 3.47
C GLU A 95 -6.59 -13.08 4.54
N THR A 96 -6.41 -13.58 5.76
CA THR A 96 -7.15 -13.08 6.93
C THR A 96 -6.32 -11.99 7.60
N ILE A 97 -6.90 -10.80 7.79
CA ILE A 97 -6.24 -9.67 8.44
C ILE A 97 -6.90 -9.38 9.78
N VAL A 98 -6.09 -9.27 10.83
CA VAL A 98 -6.54 -8.88 12.17
C VAL A 98 -5.85 -7.58 12.56
N LEU A 99 -6.63 -6.62 13.03
CA LEU A 99 -6.11 -5.39 13.62
C LEU A 99 -5.91 -5.60 15.12
N GLU A 100 -4.74 -5.21 15.61
CA GLU A 100 -4.40 -5.31 17.03
C GLU A 100 -4.05 -3.93 17.57
N ASP A 101 -4.47 -3.62 18.79
CA ASP A 101 -4.02 -2.40 19.45
C ASP A 101 -2.58 -2.54 19.96
N THR A 102 -1.76 -1.51 19.75
CA THR A 102 -0.38 -1.46 20.26
C THR A 102 -0.03 -0.08 20.79
N ARG A 103 0.82 -0.05 21.83
CA ARG A 103 1.56 1.15 22.25
C ARG A 103 3.04 1.10 21.85
N ASP A 104 3.49 -0.06 21.40
CA ASP A 104 4.89 -0.40 21.18
C ASP A 104 5.23 -0.37 19.67
N ASP A 105 5.65 -1.51 19.11
CA ASP A 105 6.03 -1.65 17.71
C ASP A 105 4.79 -1.71 16.80
N ILE A 106 4.93 -1.13 15.59
CA ILE A 106 3.91 -1.09 14.54
C ILE A 106 4.17 -2.11 13.43
N LYS A 107 5.27 -2.88 13.52
CA LYS A 107 5.59 -3.92 12.55
C LYS A 107 4.50 -4.98 12.51
N TYR A 108 3.88 -5.12 11.34
CA TYR A 108 3.00 -6.24 11.06
C TYR A 108 3.78 -7.56 11.02
N TRP A 109 3.10 -8.65 11.32
CA TRP A 109 3.65 -10.00 11.37
C TRP A 109 2.60 -11.01 10.89
N ARG A 110 3.02 -12.26 10.65
CA ARG A 110 2.11 -13.37 10.33
C ARG A 110 2.25 -14.48 11.36
N ASP A 111 1.13 -15.02 11.80
CA ASP A 111 1.10 -16.14 12.74
C ASP A 111 1.26 -17.50 12.04
N ASP A 112 1.29 -18.58 12.83
CA ASP A 112 1.43 -19.95 12.32
C ASP A 112 0.21 -20.41 11.49
N ASN A 113 -0.91 -19.69 11.53
CA ASN A 113 -2.12 -19.93 10.74
C ASN A 113 -2.21 -18.99 9.52
N GLU A 114 -1.12 -18.30 9.19
CA GLU A 114 -1.03 -17.32 8.09
C GLU A 114 -1.96 -16.10 8.23
N VAL A 115 -2.46 -15.84 9.44
CA VAL A 115 -3.21 -14.61 9.75
C VAL A 115 -2.24 -13.43 9.76
N HIS A 116 -2.60 -12.36 9.05
CA HIS A 116 -1.81 -11.13 9.00
C HIS A 116 -2.24 -10.17 10.12
N HIS A 117 -1.38 -10.00 11.11
CA HIS A 117 -1.62 -9.12 12.25
C HIS A 117 -1.04 -7.75 11.97
N VAL A 118 -1.89 -6.72 12.05
CA VAL A 118 -1.52 -5.31 11.79
C VAL A 118 -1.72 -4.49 13.06
N PRO A 119 -0.63 -4.23 13.82
CA PRO A 119 -0.69 -3.40 15.01
C PRO A 119 -1.06 -1.94 14.66
N LYS A 120 -2.03 -1.37 15.36
CA LYS A 120 -2.53 0.00 15.24
C LYS A 120 -2.38 0.74 16.56
N ARG A 121 -1.90 1.99 16.49
CA ARG A 121 -1.82 2.86 17.66
C ARG A 121 -3.22 3.19 18.17
N LEU A 122 -3.36 3.24 19.48
CA LEU A 122 -4.60 3.62 20.14
C LEU A 122 -4.98 5.07 19.80
N LEU A 123 -6.28 5.32 19.62
CA LEU A 123 -6.80 6.64 19.26
C LEU A 123 -6.34 7.75 20.21
N HIS A 124 -6.36 7.49 21.53
CA HIS A 124 -5.98 8.48 22.53
C HIS A 124 -4.49 8.86 22.46
N ASP A 125 -3.63 8.01 21.89
CA ASP A 125 -2.21 8.31 21.69
C ASP A 125 -1.98 9.16 20.42
N LEU A 126 -2.97 9.26 19.55
CA LEU A 126 -2.92 10.02 18.30
C LEU A 126 -3.49 11.45 18.43
N ILE A 127 -4.21 11.73 19.53
CA ILE A 127 -4.88 13.01 19.75
C ILE A 127 -4.07 13.84 20.75
N PHE A 128 -3.54 14.98 20.30
CA PHE A 128 -3.01 16.01 21.19
C PHE A 128 -4.15 16.93 21.63
N VAL A 129 -4.35 17.08 22.94
CA VAL A 129 -5.30 18.02 23.53
C VAL A 129 -4.50 19.17 24.15
N PRO A 130 -4.62 20.42 23.65
CA PRO A 130 -3.91 21.56 24.22
C PRO A 130 -4.45 21.91 25.61
N GLU A 131 -3.56 22.36 26.50
CA GLU A 131 -3.95 22.98 27.76
C GLU A 131 -4.58 24.36 27.48
N VAL A 132 -5.71 24.66 28.14
CA VAL A 132 -6.46 25.93 28.01
C VAL A 132 -6.08 26.87 29.13
#